data_AF-A0A2P6ATC8-F1
#
_entry.id   AF-A0A2P6ATC8-F1
#
_cell.length_a   1.000
_cell.length_b   1.000
_cell.length_c   1.000
_cell.angle_alpha   90.00
_cell.angle_beta   90.00
_cell.angle_gamma   90.00
#
_symmetry.space_group_name_H-M   'P 1'
#
loop_
_entity.id
_entity.type
_entity.pdbx_description
1 polymer ?
#
loop_
_entity_poly.entity_id
_entity_poly.type
_entity_poly.pdbx_seq_one_letter_code
_entity_poly.pdbx_strand_id
1 'polypeptide(L)'
;MKKGIWAVVGVLVLVIGYVVAGPFLTIHQIKGALKERDKEALAERVDFPVLRTNLKEQFNERLMDEMSSSQHADGFAAFGMMLASKLVDVMVDAMVTPSGIARLMSGE
;
A
#
# COMPACT_ATOMS: atom_id res chain seq x y z
N MET A 1 -30.76 -24.48 49.50
CA MET A 1 -29.67 -25.04 48.67
C MET A 1 -29.91 -24.89 47.16
N LYS A 2 -31.09 -25.25 46.61
CA LYS A 2 -31.37 -25.19 45.16
C LYS A 2 -31.29 -23.78 44.54
N LYS A 3 -31.65 -22.74 45.30
CA LYS A 3 -31.62 -21.33 44.84
C LYS A 3 -30.20 -20.79 44.58
N GLY A 4 -29.21 -21.28 45.34
CA GLY A 4 -27.80 -20.90 45.13
C GLY A 4 -27.21 -21.54 43.87
N ILE A 5 -27.66 -22.76 43.53
CA ILE A 5 -27.25 -23.45 42.30
C ILE A 5 -27.73 -22.69 41.07
N TRP A 6 -28.98 -22.20 41.07
CA TRP A 6 -29.50 -21.39 39.97
C TRP A 6 -28.78 -20.05 39.80
N ALA A 7 -28.36 -19.41 40.90
CA ALA A 7 -27.56 -18.18 40.84
C ALA A 7 -26.18 -18.43 40.20
N VAL A 8 -25.50 -19.51 40.58
CA VAL A 8 -24.21 -19.89 40.00
C VAL A 8 -24.35 -20.24 38.52
N VAL A 9 -25.39 -20.97 38.13
CA VAL A 9 -25.68 -21.29 36.73
C VAL A 9 -25.94 -20.02 35.92
N GLY A 10 -26.73 -19.07 36.46
CA GLY A 10 -26.98 -17.78 35.79
C GLY A 10 -25.72 -16.97 35.56
N VAL A 11 -24.83 -16.89 36.55
CA VAL A 11 -23.52 -16.22 36.41
C VAL A 11 -22.67 -16.92 35.35
N LEU A 12 -22.65 -18.25 35.33
CA LEU A 12 -21.88 -19.02 34.35
C LEU A 12 -22.34 -18.74 32.91
N VAL A 13 -23.66 -18.67 32.68
CA VAL A 13 -24.24 -18.37 31.37
C VAL A 13 -23.87 -16.96 30.91
N LEU A 14 -23.89 -15.97 31.81
CA LEU A 14 -23.48 -14.60 31.50
C LEU A 14 -22.00 -14.51 31.13
N VAL A 15 -21.13 -15.23 31.85
CA VAL A 15 -19.69 -15.29 31.53
C VAL A 15 -19.45 -15.95 30.19
N ILE A 16 -20.12 -17.07 29.90
CA ILE A 16 -20.01 -17.75 28.59
C ILE A 16 -20.53 -16.84 27.47
N GLY A 17 -21.67 -16.17 27.68
CA GLY A 17 -22.21 -15.21 26.71
C GLY A 17 -21.25 -14.06 26.43
N TYR A 18 -20.59 -13.52 27.46
CA TYR A 18 -19.57 -12.48 27.31
C TYR A 18 -18.32 -12.97 26.56
N VAL A 19 -17.83 -14.17 26.89
CA VAL A 19 -16.66 -14.78 26.22
C VAL A 19 -16.96 -15.12 24.76
N VAL A 20 -18.19 -15.49 24.43
CA VAL A 20 -18.62 -15.78 23.04
C VAL A 20 -18.94 -14.48 22.27
N ALA A 21 -19.37 -13.40 22.91
CA ALA A 21 -19.53 -12.10 22.27
C ALA A 21 -18.18 -11.43 21.92
N GLY A 22 -17.14 -11.69 22.71
CA GLY A 22 -15.77 -11.22 22.50
C GLY A 22 -15.21 -11.47 21.08
N PRO A 23 -15.23 -12.70 20.54
CA PRO A 23 -14.70 -12.97 19.21
C PRO A 23 -15.48 -12.27 18.09
N PHE A 24 -16.79 -12.03 18.22
CA PHE A 24 -17.53 -11.29 17.19
C PHE A 24 -17.18 -9.80 17.13
N LEU A 25 -16.96 -9.18 18.29
CA LEU A 25 -16.43 -7.80 18.38
C LEU A 25 -15.00 -7.72 17.85
N THR A 26 -14.18 -8.71 18.16
CA THR A 26 -12.78 -8.78 17.70
C THR A 26 -12.71 -8.97 16.19
N ILE A 27 -13.54 -9.84 15.61
CA ILE A 27 -13.63 -10.03 14.15
C ILE A 27 -14.13 -8.76 13.44
N HIS A 28 -15.06 -8.01 14.03
CA HIS A 28 -15.52 -6.74 13.48
C HIS A 28 -14.42 -5.66 13.50
N GLN A 29 -13.64 -5.58 14.58
CA GLN A 29 -12.52 -4.66 14.69
C GLN A 29 -11.39 -5.03 13.73
N ILE A 30 -11.08 -6.32 13.56
CA ILE A 30 -10.10 -6.79 12.57
C ILE A 30 -10.58 -6.49 11.14
N LYS A 31 -11.86 -6.69 10.84
CA LYS A 31 -12.44 -6.29 9.54
C LYS A 31 -12.41 -4.77 9.33
N GLY A 32 -12.56 -3.98 10.39
CA GLY A 32 -12.42 -2.52 10.36
C GLY A 32 -10.98 -2.07 10.08
N ALA A 33 -10.01 -2.64 10.80
CA ALA A 33 -8.58 -2.36 10.64
C ALA A 33 -8.02 -2.84 9.28
N LEU A 34 -8.53 -3.95 8.74
CA LEU A 34 -8.23 -4.38 7.37
C LEU A 34 -8.82 -3.43 6.31
N LYS A 35 -9.90 -2.72 6.63
CA LYS A 35 -10.53 -1.72 5.76
C LYS A 35 -9.77 -0.40 5.77
N GLU A 36 -8.94 -0.15 6.78
CA GLU A 36 -8.13 1.06 6.89
C GLU A 36 -6.95 1.10 5.91
N ARG A 37 -6.66 0.01 5.17
CA ARG A 37 -5.70 0.02 4.03
C ARG A 37 -4.46 0.85 4.37
N ASP A 38 -3.81 0.52 5.47
CA ASP A 38 -2.85 1.34 6.21
C ASP A 38 -1.81 2.07 5.33
N LYS A 39 -2.23 3.20 4.75
CA LYS A 39 -1.43 4.02 3.85
C LYS A 39 -0.30 4.68 4.61
N GLU A 40 -0.51 4.85 5.91
CA GLU A 40 0.41 5.45 6.87
C GLU A 40 1.50 4.44 7.27
N ALA A 41 1.18 3.17 7.53
CA ALA A 41 2.20 2.15 7.77
C ALA A 41 3.03 1.84 6.51
N LEU A 42 2.46 1.94 5.31
CA LEU A 42 3.26 1.86 4.07
C LEU A 42 4.21 3.05 3.94
N ALA A 43 3.75 4.27 4.25
CA ALA A 43 4.59 5.47 4.28
C ALA A 43 5.72 5.40 5.32
N GLU A 44 5.51 4.66 6.42
CA GLU A 44 6.50 4.50 7.48
C GLU A 44 7.53 3.39 7.18
N ARG A 45 7.18 2.40 6.35
CA ARG A 45 8.03 1.24 6.02
C ARG A 45 8.78 1.40 4.69
N VAL A 46 8.32 2.27 3.80
CA VAL A 46 8.88 2.45 2.45
C VAL A 46 9.43 3.87 2.33
N ASP A 47 10.71 3.99 1.97
CA ASP A 47 11.31 5.28 1.62
C ASP A 47 10.88 5.68 0.21
N PHE A 48 9.76 6.40 0.12
CA PHE A 48 9.21 6.89 -1.15
C PHE A 48 10.16 7.83 -1.90
N PRO A 49 10.86 8.79 -1.24
CA PRO A 49 11.89 9.58 -1.90
C PRO A 49 12.95 8.72 -2.62
N VAL A 50 13.53 7.74 -1.94
CA VAL A 50 14.55 6.86 -2.53
C VAL A 50 13.95 5.99 -3.64
N LEU A 51 12.75 5.45 -3.43
CA LEU A 51 12.07 4.62 -4.42
C LEU A 51 11.78 5.41 -5.71
N ARG A 52 11.35 6.67 -5.59
CA ARG A 52 11.13 7.57 -6.74
C ARG A 52 12.41 7.77 -7.52
N THR A 53 13.50 8.15 -6.84
CA THR A 53 14.79 8.40 -7.49
C THR A 53 15.28 7.16 -8.24
N ASN A 54 15.29 6.00 -7.59
CA ASN A 54 15.75 4.76 -8.20
C ASN A 54 14.89 4.34 -9.40
N LEU A 55 13.58 4.60 -9.36
CA LEU A 55 12.69 4.30 -10.49
C LEU A 55 12.91 5.27 -11.64
N LYS A 56 13.08 6.57 -11.38
CA LYS A 56 13.43 7.56 -12.42
C LYS A 56 14.72 7.17 -13.12
N GLU A 57 15.75 6.82 -12.38
CA GLU A 57 17.02 6.37 -12.93
C GLU A 57 16.83 5.14 -13.83
N GLN A 58 16.18 4.08 -13.33
CA GLN A 58 15.94 2.86 -14.11
C GLN A 58 15.13 3.10 -15.39
N PHE A 59 14.10 3.94 -15.33
CA PHE A 59 13.31 4.27 -16.53
C PHE A 59 14.12 5.11 -17.51
N ASN A 60 14.88 6.10 -17.05
CA ASN A 60 15.73 6.93 -17.89
C ASN A 60 16.87 6.11 -18.53
N GLU A 61 17.48 5.17 -17.80
CA GLU A 61 18.49 4.25 -18.33
C GLU A 61 17.92 3.39 -19.45
N ARG A 62 16.75 2.76 -19.23
CA ARG A 62 16.09 1.97 -20.29
C ARG A 62 15.74 2.81 -21.51
N LEU A 63 15.27 4.04 -21.29
CA LEU A 63 14.92 4.95 -22.38
C LEU A 63 16.16 5.36 -23.17
N MET A 64 17.30 5.56 -22.49
CA MET A 64 18.59 5.83 -23.10
C MET A 64 19.12 4.61 -23.86
N ASP A 65 18.99 3.40 -23.33
CA ASP A 65 19.38 2.15 -24.00
C ASP A 65 18.57 1.91 -25.29
N GLU A 66 17.25 2.08 -25.23
CA GLU A 66 16.38 1.99 -26.42
C GLU A 66 16.76 3.03 -27.47
N MET A 67 17.02 4.27 -27.07
CA MET A 67 17.41 5.33 -28.00
C MET A 67 18.82 5.14 -28.56
N SER A 68 19.76 4.62 -27.76
CA SER A 68 21.12 4.27 -28.20
C SER A 68 21.11 3.13 -29.23
N SER A 69 20.11 2.24 -29.16
CA SER A 69 19.91 1.20 -30.16
C SER A 69 19.32 1.72 -31.48
N SER A 70 18.78 2.95 -31.50
CA SER A 70 18.35 3.64 -32.71
C SER A 70 19.49 4.49 -33.31
N GLN A 71 19.80 4.31 -34.60
CA GLN A 71 20.93 4.95 -35.29
C GLN A 71 20.84 6.48 -35.49
N HIS A 72 19.89 7.18 -34.86
CA HIS A 72 19.62 8.61 -35.07
C HIS A 72 20.16 9.45 -33.91
N ALA A 73 21.48 9.63 -33.86
CA ALA A 73 22.17 10.48 -32.89
C ALA A 73 22.26 11.94 -33.40
N ASP A 74 21.10 12.58 -33.55
CA ASP A 74 21.00 13.96 -34.05
C ASP A 74 20.62 14.92 -32.90
N GLY A 75 20.89 16.22 -33.04
CA GLY A 75 20.53 17.22 -32.01
C GLY A 75 19.04 17.24 -31.63
N PHE A 76 18.16 16.82 -32.55
CA PHE A 76 16.73 16.64 -32.29
C PHE A 76 16.43 15.44 -31.38
N ALA A 77 17.17 14.33 -31.54
CA ALA A 77 17.05 13.16 -30.68
C ALA A 77 17.49 13.48 -29.24
N ALA A 78 18.58 14.25 -29.07
CA ALA A 78 19.02 14.71 -27.75
C ALA A 78 17.97 15.59 -27.06
N PHE A 79 17.33 16.51 -27.79
CA PHE A 79 16.23 17.31 -27.24
C PHE A 79 15.00 16.46 -26.89
N GLY A 80 14.64 15.52 -27.77
CA GLY A 80 13.56 14.56 -27.53
C GLY A 80 13.82 13.70 -26.29
N MET A 81 15.05 13.26 -26.07
CA MET A 81 15.47 12.52 -24.88
C MET A 81 15.31 13.34 -23.61
N MET A 82 15.74 14.62 -23.61
CA MET A 82 15.55 15.50 -22.47
C MET A 82 14.07 15.73 -22.14
N LEU A 83 13.22 15.87 -23.16
CA LEU A 83 11.77 15.99 -22.96
C LEU A 83 11.17 14.69 -22.42
N ALA A 84 11.52 13.56 -23.01
CA ALA A 84 11.05 12.24 -22.57
C ALA A 84 11.46 11.94 -21.13
N SER A 85 12.71 12.26 -20.76
CA SER A 85 13.24 12.12 -19.41
C SER A 85 12.41 12.93 -18.39
N LYS A 86 12.08 14.18 -18.70
CA LYS A 86 11.20 14.99 -17.84
C LYS A 86 9.79 14.42 -17.72
N LEU A 87 9.24 13.83 -18.78
CA LEU A 87 7.94 13.17 -18.73
C LEU A 87 7.96 11.92 -17.85
N VAL A 88 9.02 11.11 -17.95
CA VAL A 88 9.26 9.98 -17.05
C VAL A 88 9.29 10.45 -15.60
N ASP A 89 10.04 11.51 -15.31
CA ASP A 89 10.15 12.03 -13.95
C ASP A 89 8.78 12.42 -13.36
N VAL A 90 7.98 13.17 -14.13
CA VAL A 90 6.63 13.59 -13.71
C VAL A 90 5.70 12.40 -13.52
N MET A 91 5.77 11.42 -14.43
CA MET A 91 4.96 10.20 -14.34
C MET A 91 5.32 9.37 -13.11
N VAL A 92 6.61 9.18 -12.85
CA VAL A 92 7.10 8.46 -11.66
C VAL A 92 6.69 9.20 -10.38
N ASP A 93 6.80 10.52 -10.33
CA ASP A 93 6.37 11.30 -9.15
C ASP A 93 4.86 11.17 -8.89
N ALA A 94 4.04 11.11 -9.94
CA ALA A 94 2.60 10.95 -9.82
C ALA A 94 2.19 9.52 -9.39
N MET A 95 2.90 8.49 -9.89
CA MET A 95 2.57 7.09 -9.61
C MET A 95 3.15 6.57 -8.30
N VAL A 96 4.37 6.98 -7.95
CA VAL A 96 5.12 6.50 -6.76
C VAL A 96 4.73 7.34 -5.54
N THR A 97 3.44 7.32 -5.23
CA THR A 97 2.86 7.93 -4.03
C THR A 97 2.37 6.84 -3.09
N PRO A 98 2.25 7.11 -1.78
CA PRO A 98 1.68 6.14 -0.84
C PRO A 98 0.31 5.63 -1.29
N SER A 99 -0.55 6.52 -1.79
CA SER A 99 -1.86 6.17 -2.34
C SER A 99 -1.77 5.38 -3.65
N GLY A 100 -0.85 5.72 -4.55
CA GLY A 100 -0.63 5.01 -5.81
C GLY A 100 -0.13 3.59 -5.60
N ILE A 101 0.90 3.41 -4.77
CA ILE A 101 1.43 2.07 -4.44
C ILE A 101 0.41 1.25 -3.65
N ALA A 102 -0.33 1.86 -2.73
CA ALA A 102 -1.39 1.16 -2.00
C ALA A 102 -2.48 0.63 -2.95
N ARG A 103 -2.86 1.40 -3.99
CA ARG A 103 -3.80 0.95 -5.02
C ARG A 103 -3.28 -0.26 -5.77
N LEU A 104 -2.04 -0.19 -6.27
CA LEU A 104 -1.35 -1.28 -6.96
C LEU A 104 -1.25 -2.55 -6.10
N MET A 105 -0.84 -2.43 -4.84
CA MET A 105 -0.76 -3.55 -3.90
C MET A 105 -2.12 -4.18 -3.62
N SER A 106 -3.18 -3.38 -3.69
CA SER A 106 -4.53 -3.85 -3.43
C SER A 106 -5.24 -4.42 -4.65
N GLY A 107 -4.58 -4.42 -5.82
CA GLY A 107 -5.13 -4.93 -7.08
C GLY A 107 -6.28 -4.11 -7.66
N GLU A 108 -6.37 -2.83 -7.29
CA GLU A 108 -7.29 -1.84 -7.89
C GLU A 108 -6.65 -1.09 -9.05
#